data_AF-G0Y293-F1
#
_entry.id   AF-G0Y293-F1
#
_cell.length_a   1.000
_cell.length_b   1.000
_cell.length_c   1.000
_cell.angle_alpha   90.00
_cell.angle_beta   90.00
_cell.angle_gamma   90.00
#
_symmetry.space_group_name_H-M   'P 1'
#
loop_
_entity.id
_entity.type
_entity.pdbx_description
1 polymer ?
#
loop_
_entity_poly.entity_id
_entity_poly.type
_entity_poly.pdbx_seq_one_letter_code
_entity_poly.pdbx_strand_id
1 'polypeptide(L)'
;DLGNIVANADGVAEATIVDDQIPLSGPNSVVGRAFVVHELEDDLGKGGHELSLTTGNAGGRLACVAAVPKKRTSISKKCIRKNYWKRKGYWAALKAFSLAKSLYSGKSKSFMYDKGKKE
;
A
#
# COMPACT_ATOMS: atom_id res chain seq x y z
N ASP A 1 -13.36 22.20 -2.07
CA ASP A 1 -12.11 22.07 -2.84
C ASP A 1 -10.95 21.81 -1.92
N LEU A 2 -9.91 21.13 -2.41
CA LEU A 2 -8.71 20.79 -1.63
C LEU A 2 -7.53 21.75 -1.87
N GLY A 3 -7.69 22.73 -2.76
CA GLY A 3 -6.67 23.72 -3.09
C GLY A 3 -5.48 23.16 -3.88
N ASN A 4 -4.36 23.89 -3.82
CA ASN A 4 -3.15 23.60 -4.57
C ASN A 4 -2.18 22.68 -3.80
N ILE A 5 -1.46 21.85 -4.54
CA ILE A 5 -0.34 21.03 -4.05
C ILE A 5 0.94 21.45 -4.76
N VAL A 6 2.08 21.40 -4.05
CA VAL A 6 3.38 21.76 -4.61
C VAL A 6 4.18 20.49 -4.88
N ALA A 7 4.61 20.31 -6.12
CA ALA A 7 5.55 19.25 -6.50
C ALA A 7 6.99 19.72 -6.23
N ASN A 8 7.85 18.80 -5.79
CA ASN A 8 9.28 19.06 -5.64
C ASN A 8 10.00 19.10 -7.02
N ALA A 9 11.32 19.35 -7.00
CA ALA A 9 12.13 19.41 -8.22
C ALA A 9 12.15 18.11 -9.05
N ASP A 10 11.84 16.98 -8.41
CA ASP A 10 11.75 15.66 -9.06
C ASP A 10 10.34 15.36 -9.63
N GLY A 11 9.40 16.30 -9.50
CA GLY A 11 8.02 16.14 -9.94
C GLY A 11 7.14 15.31 -8.98
N VAL A 12 7.57 15.12 -7.74
CA VAL A 12 6.82 14.38 -6.70
C VAL A 12 6.14 15.36 -5.75
N ALA A 13 4.82 15.22 -5.60
CA ALA A 13 4.03 15.95 -4.60
C ALA A 13 3.67 15.03 -3.44
N GLU A 14 4.25 15.27 -2.26
CA GLU A 14 3.86 14.60 -1.01
C GLU A 14 3.01 15.58 -0.18
N ALA A 15 1.71 15.27 -0.02
CA ALA A 15 0.77 16.14 0.69
C ALA A 15 -0.04 15.35 1.72
N THR A 16 -0.20 15.94 2.92
CA THR A 16 -1.12 15.47 3.95
C THR A 16 -2.14 16.58 4.19
N ILE A 17 -3.38 16.35 3.75
CA ILE A 17 -4.48 17.32 3.89
C ILE A 17 -5.51 16.72 4.86
N VAL A 18 -5.96 17.54 5.80
CA VAL A 18 -7.04 17.19 6.74
C VAL A 18 -8.21 18.12 6.45
N ASP A 19 -9.38 17.54 6.20
CA ASP A 19 -10.59 18.26 5.87
C ASP A 19 -11.78 17.66 6.62
N ASP A 20 -12.57 18.52 7.27
CA ASP A 20 -13.73 18.13 8.07
C ASP A 20 -15.05 18.24 7.30
N GLN A 21 -15.04 18.88 6.12
CA GLN A 21 -16.20 19.09 5.27
C GLN A 21 -16.40 17.96 4.26
N ILE A 22 -15.42 17.09 4.07
CA ILE A 22 -15.45 15.95 3.15
C ILE A 22 -15.94 14.68 3.89
N PRO A 23 -17.24 14.33 3.82
CA PRO A 23 -17.75 13.15 4.48
C PRO A 23 -17.37 11.86 3.73
N LEU A 24 -17.10 10.80 4.49
CA LEU A 24 -16.88 9.45 3.95
C LEU A 24 -18.16 8.58 3.95
N SER A 25 -19.28 9.12 4.47
CA SER A 25 -20.57 8.44 4.57
C SER A 25 -21.74 9.39 4.30
N GLY A 26 -22.93 8.82 4.08
CA GLY A 26 -24.14 9.59 3.78
C GLY A 26 -24.26 10.04 2.32
N PRO A 27 -25.29 10.86 1.99
CA PRO A 27 -25.61 11.24 0.62
C PRO A 27 -24.50 12.03 -0.10
N ASN A 28 -23.74 12.80 0.66
CA ASN A 28 -22.65 13.63 0.14
C ASN A 28 -21.28 12.94 0.19
N SER A 29 -21.23 11.62 0.45
CA SER A 29 -19.98 10.88 0.56
C SER A 29 -19.11 11.02 -0.69
N VAL A 30 -17.81 11.23 -0.47
CA VAL A 30 -16.82 11.23 -1.57
C VAL A 30 -16.43 9.82 -2.01
N VAL A 31 -16.79 8.78 -1.26
CA VAL A 31 -16.53 7.39 -1.67
C VAL A 31 -17.26 7.09 -2.98
N GLY A 32 -16.53 6.57 -3.97
CA GLY A 32 -17.02 6.32 -5.32
C GLY A 32 -16.97 7.53 -6.25
N ARG A 33 -16.65 8.72 -5.74
CA ARG A 33 -16.32 9.90 -6.55
C ARG A 33 -14.83 9.90 -6.91
N ALA A 34 -14.38 10.90 -7.66
CA ALA A 34 -12.99 11.02 -8.09
C ALA A 34 -12.28 12.24 -7.46
N PHE A 35 -11.01 12.06 -7.11
CA PHE A 35 -10.06 13.16 -6.96
C PHE A 35 -9.40 13.43 -8.30
N VAL A 36 -9.15 14.70 -8.61
CA VAL A 36 -8.57 15.14 -9.88
C VAL A 36 -7.39 16.05 -9.59
N VAL A 37 -6.27 15.83 -10.28
CA VAL A 37 -5.11 16.72 -10.27
C VAL A 37 -5.12 17.51 -11.57
N HIS A 38 -4.99 18.82 -11.42
CA HIS A 38 -5.00 19.78 -12.51
C HIS A 38 -3.58 20.17 -12.95
N GLU A 39 -3.47 20.70 -14.17
CA GLU A 39 -2.20 21.08 -14.78
C GLU A 39 -1.66 22.42 -14.28
N LEU A 40 -2.55 23.39 -14.07
CA LEU A 40 -2.22 24.74 -13.64
C LEU A 40 -2.66 24.98 -12.20
N GLU A 41 -2.12 26.05 -11.61
CA GLU A 41 -2.49 26.50 -10.28
C GLU A 41 -3.95 26.98 -10.24
N ASP A 42 -4.70 26.53 -9.25
CA ASP A 42 -6.06 26.98 -8.97
C ASP A 42 -6.02 28.40 -8.36
N ASP A 43 -6.75 29.32 -8.97
CA ASP A 43 -6.85 30.73 -8.55
C ASP A 43 -7.78 30.98 -7.34
N LEU A 44 -8.40 29.93 -6.81
CA LEU A 44 -9.29 29.92 -5.66
C LEU A 44 -10.51 30.84 -5.83
N GLY A 45 -10.94 31.07 -7.08
CA GLY A 45 -12.06 31.95 -7.40
C GLY A 45 -11.71 33.44 -7.40
N LYS A 46 -10.42 33.80 -7.31
CA LYS A 46 -9.95 35.19 -7.16
C LYS A 46 -9.28 35.76 -8.42
N GLY A 47 -9.15 34.96 -9.47
CA GLY A 47 -8.46 35.35 -10.72
C GLY A 47 -9.22 36.34 -11.60
N GLY A 48 -10.51 36.60 -11.32
CA GLY A 48 -11.33 37.53 -12.11
C GLY A 48 -11.71 37.01 -13.50
N HIS A 49 -11.47 35.73 -13.79
CA HIS A 49 -11.84 35.07 -15.03
C HIS A 49 -13.20 34.36 -14.89
N GLU A 50 -13.92 34.17 -16.00
CA GLU A 50 -15.25 33.51 -15.99
C GLU A 50 -15.20 32.11 -15.37
N LEU A 51 -14.09 31.39 -15.57
CA LEU A 51 -13.86 30.04 -15.06
C LEU A 51 -13.28 30.00 -13.64
N SER A 52 -12.93 31.14 -13.03
CA SER A 52 -12.36 31.19 -11.68
C SER A 52 -13.32 30.61 -10.65
N LEU A 53 -14.60 31.02 -10.70
CA LEU A 53 -15.61 30.57 -9.71
C LEU A 53 -16.05 29.12 -9.90
N THR A 54 -15.76 28.51 -11.05
CA THR A 54 -16.23 27.16 -11.37
C THR A 54 -15.13 26.12 -11.27
N THR A 55 -13.96 26.37 -11.85
CA THR A 55 -12.85 25.41 -11.91
C THR A 55 -11.52 26.00 -11.44
N GLY A 56 -11.53 27.20 -10.85
CA GLY A 56 -10.30 27.86 -10.41
C GLY A 56 -9.33 28.20 -11.53
N ASN A 57 -9.78 28.17 -12.79
CA ASN A 57 -8.93 28.28 -13.97
C ASN A 57 -7.71 27.32 -14.01
N ALA A 58 -7.81 26.14 -13.36
CA ALA A 58 -6.69 25.22 -13.17
C ALA A 58 -6.27 24.42 -14.44
N GLY A 59 -6.79 24.76 -15.62
CA GLY A 59 -6.42 24.11 -16.89
C GLY A 59 -6.87 22.64 -17.00
N GLY A 60 -6.08 21.85 -17.72
CA GLY A 60 -6.38 20.44 -18.03
C GLY A 60 -6.41 19.52 -16.81
N ARG A 61 -6.99 18.31 -16.99
CA ARG A 61 -6.99 17.26 -15.96
C ARG A 61 -5.84 16.29 -16.23
N LEU A 62 -4.80 16.33 -15.42
CA LEU A 62 -3.62 15.48 -15.57
C LEU A 62 -3.90 14.03 -15.13
N ALA A 63 -4.63 13.88 -14.03
CA ALA A 63 -4.94 12.57 -13.47
C ALA A 63 -6.29 12.59 -12.75
N CYS A 64 -6.98 11.46 -12.76
CA CYS A 64 -8.17 11.22 -11.97
C CYS A 64 -8.07 9.88 -11.25
N VAL A 65 -8.57 9.81 -10.02
CA VAL A 65 -8.53 8.59 -9.21
C VAL A 65 -9.81 8.43 -8.41
N ALA A 66 -10.37 7.22 -8.42
CA ALA A 66 -11.57 6.92 -7.64
C ALA A 66 -11.25 6.81 -6.14
N ALA A 67 -12.03 7.50 -5.32
CA ALA A 67 -11.96 7.41 -3.87
C ALA A 67 -12.62 6.11 -3.41
N VAL A 68 -11.80 5.14 -3.00
CA VAL A 68 -12.26 3.83 -2.55
C VAL A 68 -11.92 3.65 -1.07
N PRO A 69 -12.82 3.10 -0.24
CA PRO A 69 -12.53 2.80 1.14
C PRO A 69 -11.33 1.86 1.20
N LYS A 70 -10.28 2.29 1.89
CA LYS A 70 -9.16 1.41 2.17
C LYS A 70 -9.68 0.22 2.97
N LYS A 71 -9.44 -1.00 2.48
CA LYS A 71 -9.79 -2.24 3.19
C LYS A 71 -9.17 -2.22 4.59
N ARG A 72 -9.96 -1.93 5.62
CA ARG A 72 -9.53 -1.97 7.03
C ARG A 72 -9.20 -3.41 7.40
N THR A 73 -7.92 -3.77 7.43
CA THR A 73 -7.51 -4.93 8.23
C THR A 73 -7.36 -4.44 9.65
N SER A 74 -8.13 -4.99 10.60
CA SER A 74 -7.92 -4.67 12.01
C SER A 74 -6.46 -4.96 12.38
N ILE A 75 -5.89 -4.15 13.27
CA ILE A 75 -4.53 -4.34 13.78
C ILE A 75 -4.39 -5.79 14.30
N SER A 76 -5.40 -6.32 14.98
CA SER A 76 -5.49 -7.73 15.38
C SER A 76 -5.41 -8.70 14.19
N LYS A 77 -6.20 -8.53 13.12
CA LYS A 77 -6.13 -9.37 11.90
C LYS A 77 -4.76 -9.29 11.22
N LYS A 78 -4.09 -8.12 11.27
CA LYS A 78 -2.70 -7.95 10.79
C LYS A 78 -1.71 -8.73 11.66
N CYS A 79 -1.81 -8.62 12.98
CA CYS A 79 -0.98 -9.34 13.94
C CYS A 79 -1.18 -10.86 13.85
N ILE A 80 -2.41 -11.36 13.71
CA ILE A 80 -2.72 -12.78 13.53
C ILE A 80 -2.02 -13.34 12.30
N ARG A 81 -2.13 -12.65 11.14
CA ARG A 81 -1.42 -13.05 9.92
C ARG A 81 0.09 -13.08 10.15
N LYS A 82 0.67 -12.04 10.76
CA LYS A 82 2.11 -11.99 11.07
C LYS A 82 2.54 -13.14 11.97
N ASN A 83 1.76 -13.49 12.99
CA ASN A 83 2.05 -14.58 13.91
C ASN A 83 1.97 -15.95 13.21
N TYR A 84 0.96 -16.15 12.36
CA TYR A 84 0.83 -17.37 11.56
C TYR A 84 2.05 -17.61 10.64
N TRP A 85 2.53 -16.56 9.97
CA TRP A 85 3.75 -16.62 9.15
C TRP A 85 5.00 -16.95 9.98
N LYS A 86 5.18 -16.31 11.14
CA LYS A 86 6.29 -16.62 12.05
C LYS A 86 6.26 -18.07 12.55
N ARG A 87 5.07 -18.56 12.91
CA ARG A 87 4.87 -19.94 13.38
C ARG A 87 5.20 -20.96 12.29
N LYS A 88 4.83 -20.70 11.03
CA LYS A 88 5.27 -21.54 9.89
C LYS A 88 6.80 -21.62 9.79
N GLY A 89 7.48 -20.48 9.89
CA GLY A 89 8.96 -20.43 9.86
C GLY A 89 9.60 -21.21 11.02
N TYR A 90 9.06 -21.06 12.23
CA TYR A 90 9.53 -21.79 13.41
C TYR A 90 9.45 -23.32 13.24
N TRP A 91 8.32 -23.84 12.74
CA TRP A 91 8.17 -25.27 12.50
C TRP A 91 9.13 -25.81 11.43
N ALA A 92 9.41 -25.02 10.38
CA ALA A 92 10.39 -25.39 9.36
C ALA A 92 11.80 -25.47 9.96
N ALA A 93 12.18 -24.48 10.78
CA ALA A 93 13.47 -24.44 11.46
C ALA A 93 13.65 -25.62 12.43
N LEU A 94 12.63 -25.95 13.23
CA LEU A 94 12.68 -27.11 14.13
C LEU A 94 12.84 -28.44 13.38
N LYS A 95 12.14 -28.62 12.26
CA LYS A 95 12.28 -29.81 11.42
C LYS A 95 13.70 -29.92 10.86
N ALA A 96 14.24 -28.82 10.35
CA ALA A 96 15.62 -28.77 9.84
C ALA A 96 16.65 -29.05 10.94
N PHE A 97 16.48 -28.47 12.13
CA PHE A 97 17.37 -28.70 13.28
C PHE A 97 17.33 -30.15 13.77
N SER A 98 16.14 -30.74 13.87
CA SER A 98 15.97 -32.15 14.23
C SER A 98 16.64 -33.07 13.20
N LEU A 99 16.47 -32.80 11.91
CA LEU A 99 17.14 -33.52 10.83
C LEU A 99 18.67 -33.40 10.94
N ALA A 100 19.20 -32.19 11.16
CA ALA A 100 20.63 -31.96 11.32
C ALA A 100 21.21 -32.68 12.54
N LYS A 101 20.50 -32.68 13.69
CA LYS A 101 20.90 -33.44 14.89
C LYS A 101 20.90 -34.95 14.65
N SER A 102 19.93 -35.46 13.88
CA SER A 102 19.88 -36.88 13.49
C SER A 102 21.10 -37.27 12.65
N LEU A 103 21.45 -36.44 11.65
CA LEU A 103 22.66 -36.62 10.84
C LEU A 103 23.94 -36.55 11.69
N TYR A 104 24.04 -35.59 12.60
CA TYR A 104 25.22 -35.40 13.45
C TYR A 104 25.45 -36.56 14.44
N SER A 105 24.39 -37.12 15.01
CA SER A 105 24.47 -38.19 16.02
C SER A 105 24.61 -39.60 15.44
N GLY A 106 24.67 -39.75 14.11
CA GLY A 106 24.82 -41.04 13.46
C GLY A 106 23.64 -42.01 13.63
N LYS A 107 22.51 -41.56 14.21
CA LYS A 107 21.29 -42.36 14.41
C LYS A 107 20.39 -42.40 13.16
N SER A 108 20.98 -42.34 11.98
CA SER A 108 20.24 -42.44 10.72
C SER A 108 19.72 -43.86 10.56
N LYS A 109 18.39 -44.05 10.61
CA LYS A 109 17.77 -45.19 9.92
C LYS A 109 17.95 -44.95 8.41
N SER A 110 19.10 -45.39 7.90
CA SER A 110 19.49 -45.58 6.50
C SER A 110 18.94 -44.56 5.48
N PHE A 111 19.79 -43.61 5.07
CA PHE A 111 19.79 -43.17 3.68
C PHE A 111 21.21 -42.81 3.27
N MET A 112 22.00 -43.84 2.98
CA MET A 112 23.17 -43.67 2.13
C MET A 112 22.62 -43.39 0.72
N TYR A 113 22.80 -42.19 0.20
CA TYR A 113 22.88 -42.04 -1.25
C TYR A 113 24.29 -42.49 -1.63
N ASP A 114 24.40 -43.74 -2.04
CA ASP A 114 25.53 -44.17 -2.83
C ASP A 114 25.50 -43.37 -4.15
N LYS A 115 26.28 -42.30 -4.24
CA LYS A 115 26.67 -41.74 -5.53
C LYS A 115 27.65 -42.73 -6.11
N GLY A 116 27.10 -43.76 -6.75
CA GLY A 116 27.89 -44.71 -7.53
C GLY A 116 28.82 -43.94 -8.45
N LYS A 117 30.11 -43.98 -8.13
CA LYS A 117 31.17 -43.89 -9.13
C LYS A 117 31.00 -45.14 -9.99
N LYS A 118 30.56 -44.96 -11.24
CA LYS A 118 30.82 -45.93 -12.30
C LYS A 118 31.66 -45.22 -13.35
N GLU A 119 32.91 -45.68 -13.37
CA GLU A 119 34.03 -45.53 -14.32
C GLU A 119 34.42 -44.11 -14.77
#